data_AF-A0A961U483-F1
#
_entry.id   AF-A0A961U483-F1
#
_cell.length_a   1.000
_cell.length_b   1.000
_cell.length_c   1.000
_cell.angle_alpha   90.00
_cell.angle_beta   90.00
_cell.angle_gamma   90.00
#
_symmetry.space_group_name_H-M   'P 1'
#
loop_
_entity.id
_entity.type
_entity.pdbx_description
1 polymer ?
#
loop_
_entity_poly.entity_id
_entity_poly.type
_entity_poly.pdbx_seq_one_letter_code
_entity_poly.pdbx_strand_id
1 'polypeptide(L)'
;MFKKKAKAAPAAPSDTPPAPKKRSKMKLAVLGLIPVLLAGGGYAGWLFAGPMLGLGAAEAAAPHEGEQADHGIDATHVSALPPEVVAETSFTYTFALSELLKRECGAAQVSALKAASDTEAKADGAMVNLAWIAANKRLETLTSASCDKMFSEIGRAEMKAAELAGPAEDKHKPKASAH
;
A
#
# COMPACT_ATOMS: atom_id res chain seq x y z
N MET A 1 16.10 67.01 24.12
CA MET A 1 15.30 66.01 24.86
C MET A 1 15.20 64.75 24.02
N PHE A 2 15.93 63.67 24.34
CA PHE A 2 15.55 62.29 24.00
C PHE A 2 16.33 61.36 24.92
N LYS A 3 15.60 60.48 25.61
CA LYS A 3 16.03 59.60 26.69
C LYS A 3 16.11 58.19 26.11
N LYS A 4 17.26 57.51 26.15
CA LYS A 4 17.31 56.06 25.93
C LYS A 4 18.39 55.42 26.81
N LYS A 5 17.93 54.61 27.77
CA LYS A 5 18.76 53.76 28.65
C LYS A 5 19.16 52.51 27.87
N ALA A 6 20.45 52.21 27.80
CA ALA A 6 20.95 50.91 27.40
C ALA A 6 20.99 49.99 28.64
N LYS A 7 20.31 48.86 28.55
CA LYS A 7 20.22 47.80 29.57
C LYS A 7 21.39 46.84 29.34
N ALA A 8 22.20 46.63 30.37
CA ALA A 8 23.31 45.70 30.37
C ALA A 8 22.90 44.29 30.84
N ALA A 9 23.76 43.34 30.46
CA ALA A 9 23.93 41.95 30.93
C ALA A 9 23.10 40.86 30.20
N PRO A 10 23.60 39.61 30.07
CA PRO A 10 24.66 39.02 30.91
C PRO A 10 25.79 38.23 30.21
N ALA A 11 26.90 38.14 30.93
CA ALA A 11 27.96 37.16 30.75
C ALA A 11 27.47 35.76 31.18
N ALA A 12 27.86 34.74 30.44
CA ALA A 12 27.76 33.33 30.85
C ALA A 12 28.80 33.02 31.93
N PRO A 13 28.50 32.06 32.80
CA PRO A 13 29.35 30.88 32.86
C PRO A 13 28.56 29.58 32.74
N SER A 14 29.27 28.62 32.18
CA SER A 14 28.92 27.25 31.79
C SER A 14 28.51 26.35 32.95
N ASP A 15 27.24 25.94 32.97
CA ASP A 15 26.78 24.78 33.71
C ASP A 15 27.15 23.49 32.96
N THR A 16 28.02 22.72 33.60
CA THR A 16 28.47 21.39 33.17
C THR A 16 27.42 20.35 33.61
N PRO A 17 26.88 19.50 32.72
CA PRO A 17 26.01 18.41 33.16
C PRO A 17 26.81 17.35 33.94
N PRO A 18 26.27 16.80 35.04
CA PRO A 18 26.97 15.80 35.83
C PRO A 18 27.20 14.50 35.04
N ALA A 19 28.44 14.01 35.12
CA ALA A 19 28.91 12.79 34.48
C ALA A 19 28.04 11.55 34.75
N PRO A 20 27.88 10.64 33.77
CA PRO A 20 27.12 9.41 33.96
C PRO A 20 27.87 8.42 34.87
N LYS A 21 27.17 7.92 35.90
CA LYS A 21 27.64 6.92 36.86
C LYS A 21 28.03 5.61 36.16
N LYS A 22 29.30 5.22 36.28
CA LYS A 22 29.81 3.84 36.05
C LYS A 22 28.98 2.84 36.88
N ARG A 23 28.05 2.10 36.27
CA ARG A 23 27.50 0.86 36.84
C ARG A 23 27.20 -0.20 35.77
N SER A 24 27.88 -1.33 35.96
CA SER A 24 27.61 -2.69 35.48
C SER A 24 27.65 -2.99 33.97
N LYS A 25 28.86 -3.35 33.49
CA LYS A 25 29.10 -4.04 32.21
C LYS A 25 28.63 -5.51 32.22
N MET A 26 28.08 -6.01 33.33
CA MET A 26 27.73 -7.42 33.50
C MET A 26 26.34 -7.78 32.95
N LYS A 27 25.56 -6.80 32.48
CA LYS A 27 24.24 -7.02 31.85
C LYS A 27 24.25 -6.99 30.31
N LEU A 28 25.39 -6.66 29.70
CA LEU A 28 25.52 -6.61 28.24
C LEU A 28 25.92 -7.95 27.61
N ALA A 29 26.42 -8.91 28.41
CA ALA A 29 26.77 -10.24 27.92
C ALA A 29 25.58 -11.22 27.86
N VAL A 30 24.47 -10.94 28.57
CA VAL A 30 23.31 -11.87 28.64
C VAL A 30 22.26 -11.59 27.56
N LEU A 31 22.18 -10.36 27.04
CA LEU A 31 21.20 -10.00 26.00
C LEU A 31 21.65 -10.30 24.57
N GLY A 32 22.92 -10.68 24.35
CA GLY A 32 23.44 -11.01 23.02
C GLY A 32 23.19 -12.45 22.55
N LEU A 33 22.86 -13.37 23.47
CA LEU A 33 22.71 -14.81 23.17
C LEU A 33 21.27 -15.26 22.93
N ILE A 34 20.27 -14.44 23.30
CA ILE A 34 18.85 -14.76 23.10
C ILE A 34 18.42 -14.63 21.62
N PRO A 35 18.86 -13.63 20.82
CA PRO A 35 18.41 -13.52 19.44
C PRO A 35 18.95 -14.64 18.54
N VAL A 36 20.12 -15.21 18.86
CA VAL A 36 20.75 -16.24 18.02
C VAL A 36 20.11 -17.61 18.24
N LEU A 37 19.59 -17.91 19.43
CA LEU A 37 18.80 -19.13 19.67
C LEU A 37 17.35 -19.02 19.16
N LEU A 38 16.76 -17.82 19.15
CA LEU A 38 15.43 -17.58 18.56
C LEU A 38 15.43 -17.46 17.03
N ALA A 39 16.55 -17.07 16.41
CA ALA A 39 16.70 -17.08 14.95
C ALA A 39 17.20 -18.43 14.39
N GLY A 40 17.65 -19.37 15.24
CA GLY A 40 18.17 -20.67 14.81
C GLY A 40 17.30 -21.89 15.12
N GLY A 41 16.29 -21.78 15.99
CA GLY A 41 15.47 -22.93 16.45
C GLY A 41 13.98 -22.90 16.07
N GLY A 42 13.58 -21.99 15.16
CA GLY A 42 12.18 -21.60 14.97
C GLY A 42 11.28 -22.49 14.10
N TYR A 43 11.77 -23.61 13.52
CA TYR A 43 10.95 -24.41 12.59
C TYR A 43 10.56 -25.81 13.05
N ALA A 44 11.19 -26.37 14.09
CA ALA A 44 10.83 -27.72 14.57
C ALA A 44 9.98 -27.70 15.86
N GLY A 45 10.04 -26.64 16.66
CA GLY A 45 9.44 -26.60 18.00
C GLY A 45 7.93 -26.38 18.05
N TRP A 46 7.31 -25.87 16.98
CA TRP A 46 5.86 -25.61 16.96
C TRP A 46 5.00 -26.86 16.83
N LEU A 47 5.57 -28.01 16.40
CA LEU A 47 4.81 -29.24 16.21
C LEU A 47 4.48 -30.00 17.50
N PHE A 48 5.13 -29.68 18.63
CA PHE A 48 4.95 -30.45 19.86
C PHE A 48 4.46 -29.64 21.07
N ALA A 49 4.53 -28.30 21.04
CA ALA A 49 4.09 -27.47 22.17
C ALA A 49 2.66 -26.91 22.03
N GLY A 50 2.09 -26.89 20.82
CA GLY A 50 0.70 -26.48 20.58
C GLY A 50 -0.35 -27.33 21.31
N PRO A 51 -0.24 -28.68 21.35
CA PRO A 51 -1.27 -29.52 21.97
C PRO A 51 -1.23 -29.49 23.51
N MET A 52 -0.07 -29.22 24.13
CA MET A 52 0.08 -29.32 25.59
C MET A 52 -0.36 -28.05 26.35
N LEU A 53 -0.45 -26.91 25.65
CA LEU A 53 -0.94 -25.63 26.21
C LEU A 53 -2.44 -25.41 26.00
N GLY A 54 -3.19 -26.40 25.47
CA GLY A 54 -4.64 -26.30 25.35
C GLY A 54 -5.13 -25.13 24.48
N LEU A 55 -4.31 -24.69 23.52
CA LEU A 55 -4.63 -23.63 22.55
C LEU A 55 -4.99 -24.19 21.16
N GLY A 56 -5.44 -25.44 21.09
CA GLY A 56 -5.98 -26.04 19.88
C GLY A 56 -6.76 -27.33 20.17
N ALA A 57 -8.00 -27.38 19.65
CA ALA A 57 -8.97 -28.47 19.65
C ALA A 57 -9.74 -28.75 20.97
N ALA A 58 -10.86 -28.03 21.14
CA ALA A 58 -12.07 -28.65 21.64
C ALA A 58 -12.96 -28.94 20.42
N GLU A 59 -12.66 -30.04 19.72
CA GLU A 59 -13.64 -30.71 18.89
C GLU A 59 -14.60 -31.45 19.84
N ALA A 60 -15.83 -30.98 19.97
CA ALA A 60 -16.91 -31.82 20.51
C ALA A 60 -17.62 -32.47 19.32
N ALA A 61 -17.05 -33.59 18.89
CA ALA A 61 -17.68 -34.78 18.34
C ALA A 61 -18.98 -34.63 17.52
N ALA A 62 -18.88 -34.90 16.21
CA ALA A 62 -19.76 -35.84 15.52
C ALA A 62 -18.98 -36.52 14.38
N PRO A 63 -19.06 -37.84 14.20
CA PRO A 63 -18.22 -38.57 13.25
C PRO A 63 -18.80 -38.46 11.84
N HIS A 64 -17.96 -38.09 10.88
CA HIS A 64 -18.20 -38.44 9.49
C HIS A 64 -17.00 -39.25 8.99
N GLU A 65 -17.14 -40.58 9.11
CA GLU A 65 -16.48 -41.52 8.24
C GLU A 65 -16.85 -41.18 6.79
N GLY A 66 -15.85 -41.08 5.93
CA GLY A 66 -16.03 -40.66 4.55
C GLY A 66 -14.70 -40.47 3.83
N GLU A 67 -13.96 -41.56 3.76
CA GLU A 67 -12.86 -41.77 2.82
C GLU A 67 -13.32 -41.53 1.37
N GLN A 68 -12.73 -40.57 0.66
CA GLN A 68 -12.33 -40.76 -0.75
C GLN A 68 -11.41 -39.62 -1.21
N ALA A 69 -10.24 -40.01 -1.72
CA ALA A 69 -9.30 -39.15 -2.40
C ALA A 69 -9.91 -38.54 -3.68
N ASP A 70 -9.82 -37.21 -3.80
CA ASP A 70 -9.88 -36.53 -5.09
C ASP A 70 -8.97 -35.29 -5.02
N HIS A 71 -8.06 -35.16 -5.97
CA HIS A 71 -7.15 -34.03 -6.09
C HIS A 71 -7.91 -32.80 -6.63
N GLY A 72 -8.80 -32.25 -5.81
CA GLY A 72 -9.35 -30.91 -6.02
C GLY A 72 -8.31 -29.88 -5.59
N ILE A 73 -7.80 -29.09 -6.52
CA ILE A 73 -7.13 -27.83 -6.16
C ILE A 73 -8.18 -27.02 -5.39
N ASP A 74 -7.97 -26.88 -4.09
CA ASP A 74 -8.89 -26.20 -3.19
C ASP A 74 -8.96 -24.73 -3.61
N ALA A 75 -9.98 -24.39 -4.41
CA ALA A 75 -10.21 -23.07 -4.97
C ALA A 75 -10.59 -22.02 -3.91
N THR A 76 -10.58 -22.40 -2.63
CA THR A 76 -10.95 -21.56 -1.49
C THR A 76 -9.78 -20.78 -0.89
N HIS A 77 -8.53 -21.02 -1.33
CA HIS A 77 -7.34 -20.33 -0.79
C HIS A 77 -6.73 -19.28 -1.73
N VAL A 78 -7.56 -18.55 -2.49
CA VAL A 78 -7.12 -17.28 -3.11
C VAL A 78 -7.13 -16.21 -2.03
N SER A 79 -6.03 -16.11 -1.28
CA SER A 79 -5.84 -15.10 -0.25
C SER A 79 -6.17 -13.71 -0.80
N ALA A 80 -7.03 -12.98 -0.10
CA ALA A 80 -7.33 -11.59 -0.42
C ALA A 80 -6.01 -10.82 -0.53
N LEU A 81 -5.76 -10.23 -1.71
CA LEU A 81 -4.56 -9.43 -1.92
C LEU A 81 -4.52 -8.27 -0.92
N PRO A 82 -3.33 -7.83 -0.48
CA PRO A 82 -3.20 -6.61 0.30
C PRO A 82 -3.88 -5.43 -0.42
N PRO A 83 -4.56 -4.54 0.31
CA PRO A 83 -5.34 -3.45 -0.30
C PRO A 83 -4.48 -2.51 -1.13
N GLU A 84 -3.18 -2.39 -0.84
CA GLU A 84 -2.23 -1.63 -1.63
C GLU A 84 -2.04 -2.22 -3.04
N VAL A 85 -1.98 -3.55 -3.15
CA VAL A 85 -1.80 -4.23 -4.44
C VAL A 85 -3.08 -4.14 -5.28
N VAL A 86 -4.24 -4.24 -4.63
CA VAL A 86 -5.52 -3.98 -5.29
C VAL A 86 -5.57 -2.54 -5.79
N ALA A 87 -5.15 -1.58 -4.97
CA ALA A 87 -5.12 -0.18 -5.35
C ALA A 87 -4.15 0.09 -6.51
N GLU A 88 -2.95 -0.49 -6.52
CA GLU A 88 -1.97 -0.34 -7.59
C GLU A 88 -2.41 -0.93 -8.94
N THR A 89 -3.34 -1.89 -8.92
CA THR A 89 -3.88 -2.52 -10.14
C THR A 89 -5.19 -1.92 -10.61
N SER A 90 -5.71 -0.91 -9.89
CA SER A 90 -6.97 -0.22 -10.20
C SER A 90 -6.86 0.73 -11.40
N PHE A 91 -8.00 1.04 -12.02
CA PHE A 91 -8.06 2.09 -13.05
C PHE A 91 -7.75 3.46 -12.46
N THR A 92 -8.16 3.70 -11.22
CA THR A 92 -7.89 4.92 -10.46
C THR A 92 -6.40 5.17 -10.31
N TYR A 93 -5.60 4.14 -10.05
CA TYR A 93 -4.14 4.30 -9.97
C TYR A 93 -3.56 4.80 -11.28
N THR A 94 -3.98 4.21 -12.41
CA THR A 94 -3.44 4.60 -13.72
C THR A 94 -3.96 5.98 -14.14
N PHE A 95 -5.21 6.30 -13.82
CA PHE A 95 -5.77 7.64 -14.01
C PHE A 95 -5.01 8.68 -13.17
N ALA A 96 -4.78 8.42 -11.89
CA ALA A 96 -4.02 9.27 -10.99
C ALA A 96 -2.60 9.52 -11.52
N LEU A 97 -1.92 8.46 -11.97
CA LEU A 97 -0.59 8.57 -12.56
C LEU A 97 -0.59 9.48 -13.80
N SER A 98 -1.61 9.37 -14.66
CA SER A 98 -1.75 10.22 -15.83
C SER A 98 -1.94 11.70 -15.49
N GLU A 99 -2.69 12.01 -14.43
CA GLU A 99 -2.90 13.39 -13.95
C GLU A 99 -1.62 13.99 -13.38
N LEU A 100 -0.87 13.20 -12.60
CA LEU A 100 0.39 13.62 -12.00
C LEU A 100 1.48 13.87 -13.04
N LEU A 101 1.55 13.05 -14.09
CA LEU A 101 2.54 13.18 -15.16
C LEU A 101 2.33 14.40 -16.06
N LYS A 102 1.16 15.07 -16.03
CA LYS A 102 0.83 16.19 -16.92
C LYS A 102 1.86 17.31 -16.92
N ARG A 103 2.48 17.58 -15.77
CA ARG A 103 3.43 18.69 -15.61
C ARG A 103 4.80 18.39 -16.23
N GLU A 104 5.27 17.16 -16.11
CA GLU A 104 6.62 16.75 -16.50
C GLU A 104 6.67 16.11 -17.90
N CYS A 105 5.62 15.37 -18.26
CA CYS A 105 5.58 14.57 -19.49
C CYS A 105 4.52 15.06 -20.50
N GLY A 106 3.59 15.92 -20.10
CA GLY A 106 2.45 16.33 -20.92
C GLY A 106 1.18 15.50 -20.69
N ALA A 107 0.11 15.80 -21.44
CA ALA A 107 -1.20 15.21 -21.21
C ALA A 107 -1.44 13.92 -22.03
N ALA A 108 -1.98 12.89 -21.38
CA ALA A 108 -2.50 11.70 -22.03
C ALA A 108 -4.02 11.78 -22.23
N GLN A 109 -4.54 11.06 -23.23
CA GLN A 109 -5.98 10.84 -23.38
C GLN A 109 -6.43 9.74 -22.41
N VAL A 110 -7.29 10.11 -21.45
CA VAL A 110 -7.67 9.24 -20.32
C VAL A 110 -9.16 9.29 -20.00
N SER A 111 -10.00 9.43 -21.03
CA SER A 111 -11.46 9.55 -20.87
C SER A 111 -12.11 8.28 -20.30
N ALA A 112 -11.72 7.11 -20.78
CA ALA A 112 -12.23 5.83 -20.33
C ALA A 112 -11.68 5.47 -18.95
N LEU A 113 -10.38 5.72 -18.71
CA LEU A 113 -9.75 5.61 -17.40
C LEU A 113 -10.43 6.49 -16.37
N LYS A 114 -10.78 7.73 -16.75
CA LYS A 114 -11.53 8.61 -15.87
C LYS A 114 -12.91 8.05 -15.54
N ALA A 115 -13.67 7.58 -16.53
CA ALA A 115 -14.98 6.99 -16.29
C ALA A 115 -14.91 5.73 -15.42
N ALA A 116 -13.91 4.87 -15.64
CA ALA A 116 -13.65 3.70 -14.82
C ALA A 116 -13.24 4.09 -13.39
N SER A 117 -12.36 5.07 -13.23
CA SER A 117 -11.95 5.60 -11.92
C SER A 117 -13.12 6.23 -11.16
N ASP A 118 -13.98 7.01 -11.84
CA ASP A 118 -15.19 7.60 -11.24
C ASP A 118 -16.19 6.50 -10.82
N THR A 119 -16.12 5.31 -11.42
CA THR A 119 -16.95 4.14 -11.05
C THR A 119 -16.36 3.41 -9.85
N GLU A 120 -15.04 3.20 -9.84
CA GLU A 120 -14.30 2.69 -8.67
C GLU A 120 -14.47 3.59 -7.45
N ALA A 121 -14.42 4.91 -7.63
CA ALA A 121 -14.60 5.89 -6.56
C ALA A 121 -15.97 5.82 -5.89
N LYS A 122 -17.01 5.46 -6.66
CA LYS A 122 -18.36 5.25 -6.12
C LYS A 122 -18.46 3.94 -5.33
N ALA A 123 -17.67 2.93 -5.71
CA ALA A 123 -17.68 1.62 -5.06
C ALA A 123 -16.84 1.62 -3.77
N ASP A 124 -15.63 2.20 -3.81
CA ASP A 124 -14.71 2.22 -2.68
C ASP A 124 -13.79 3.45 -2.72
N GLY A 125 -14.16 4.47 -1.93
CA GLY A 125 -13.35 5.68 -1.79
C GLY A 125 -12.02 5.47 -1.04
N ALA A 126 -11.92 4.44 -0.19
CA ALA A 126 -10.69 4.14 0.53
C ALA A 126 -9.64 3.55 -0.42
N MET A 127 -10.06 2.66 -1.32
CA MET A 127 -9.21 2.15 -2.41
C MET A 127 -8.70 3.29 -3.29
N VAL A 128 -9.56 4.24 -3.66
CA VAL A 128 -9.15 5.42 -4.44
C VAL A 128 -8.05 6.21 -3.75
N ASN A 129 -8.19 6.47 -2.44
CA ASN A 129 -7.16 7.17 -1.69
C ASN A 129 -5.81 6.43 -1.70
N LEU A 130 -5.83 5.10 -1.52
CA LEU A 130 -4.61 4.27 -1.60
C LEU A 130 -4.00 4.30 -3.00
N ALA A 131 -4.83 4.27 -4.05
CA ALA A 131 -4.39 4.31 -5.44
C ALA A 131 -3.68 5.63 -5.75
N TRP A 132 -4.19 6.76 -5.27
CA TRP A 132 -3.53 8.07 -5.40
C TRP A 132 -2.20 8.13 -4.63
N ILE A 133 -2.15 7.59 -3.41
CA ILE A 133 -0.89 7.51 -2.64
C ILE A 133 0.14 6.66 -3.39
N ALA A 134 -0.25 5.50 -3.91
CA ALA A 134 0.63 4.62 -4.67
C ALA A 134 1.11 5.27 -5.97
N ALA A 135 0.24 6.00 -6.69
CA ALA A 135 0.61 6.74 -7.89
C ALA A 135 1.65 7.84 -7.59
N ASN A 136 1.49 8.57 -6.48
CA ASN A 136 2.46 9.58 -6.05
C ASN A 136 3.82 8.95 -5.72
N LYS A 137 3.86 7.83 -4.98
CA LYS A 137 5.11 7.12 -4.68
C LYS A 137 5.84 6.69 -5.95
N ARG A 138 5.09 6.25 -6.97
CA ARG A 138 5.70 5.88 -8.26
C ARG A 138 6.33 7.09 -8.93
N LEU A 139 5.66 8.25 -8.91
CA LEU A 139 6.17 9.49 -9.53
C LEU A 139 7.55 9.89 -9.01
N GLU A 140 7.83 9.69 -7.71
CA GLU A 140 9.14 10.00 -7.10
C GLU A 140 10.31 9.22 -7.72
N THR A 141 10.02 8.08 -8.35
CA THR A 141 11.03 7.23 -9.00
C THR A 141 11.09 7.43 -10.52
N LEU A 142 10.19 8.23 -11.09
CA LEU A 142 10.12 8.48 -12.52
C LEU A 142 11.05 9.61 -12.92
N THR A 143 11.65 9.46 -14.10
CA THR A 143 12.46 10.50 -14.75
C THR A 143 11.80 10.91 -16.06
N SER A 144 12.14 12.09 -16.59
CA SER A 144 11.65 12.54 -17.90
C SER A 144 11.97 11.55 -19.03
N ALA A 145 13.08 10.80 -18.92
CA ALA A 145 13.43 9.74 -19.86
C ALA A 145 12.45 8.54 -19.86
N SER A 146 11.61 8.41 -18.84
CA SER A 146 10.63 7.32 -18.71
C SER A 146 9.21 7.69 -19.16
N CYS A 147 8.98 8.94 -19.61
CA CYS A 147 7.66 9.43 -20.00
C CYS A 147 6.99 8.56 -21.07
N ASP A 148 7.72 8.19 -22.14
CA ASP A 148 7.16 7.40 -23.25
C ASP A 148 6.68 6.01 -22.79
N LYS A 149 7.44 5.39 -21.88
CA LYS A 149 7.06 4.11 -21.28
C LYS A 149 5.78 4.26 -20.45
N MET A 150 5.70 5.31 -19.63
CA MET A 150 4.52 5.56 -18.80
C MET A 150 3.28 5.86 -19.64
N PHE A 151 3.40 6.64 -20.72
CA PHE A 151 2.28 6.87 -21.63
C PHE A 151 1.85 5.60 -22.37
N SER A 152 2.79 4.72 -22.72
CA SER A 152 2.45 3.42 -23.30
C SER A 152 1.71 2.51 -22.30
N GLU A 153 2.03 2.59 -21.02
CA GLU A 153 1.31 1.90 -19.96
C GLU A 153 -0.10 2.48 -19.75
N ILE A 154 -0.21 3.82 -19.66
CA ILE A 154 -1.48 4.53 -19.54
C ILE A 154 -2.38 4.24 -20.75
N GLY A 155 -1.84 4.30 -21.97
CA GLY A 155 -2.60 4.02 -23.19
C GLY A 155 -3.15 2.59 -23.24
N ARG A 156 -2.40 1.60 -22.77
CA ARG A 156 -2.91 0.21 -22.65
C ARG A 156 -4.03 0.12 -21.62
N ALA A 157 -3.90 0.81 -20.49
CA ALA A 157 -4.95 0.85 -19.48
C ALA A 157 -6.21 1.60 -19.95
N GLU A 158 -6.05 2.65 -20.75
CA GLU A 158 -7.16 3.37 -21.41
C GLU A 158 -7.92 2.45 -22.37
N MET A 159 -7.22 1.70 -23.22
CA MET A 159 -7.88 0.74 -24.10
C MET A 159 -8.63 -0.33 -23.31
N LYS A 160 -8.01 -0.88 -22.25
CA LYS A 160 -8.67 -1.84 -21.36
C LYS A 160 -9.90 -1.25 -20.67
N ALA A 161 -9.83 -0.01 -20.20
CA ALA A 161 -10.96 0.69 -19.60
C ALA A 161 -12.09 0.92 -20.62
N ALA A 162 -11.74 1.28 -21.86
CA ALA A 162 -12.70 1.48 -22.94
C ALA A 162 -13.39 0.16 -23.34
N GLU A 163 -12.65 -0.96 -23.40
CA GLU A 163 -13.22 -2.29 -23.66
C GLU A 163 -14.24 -2.68 -22.59
N LEU A 164 -13.94 -2.43 -21.31
CA LEU A 164 -14.85 -2.73 -20.20
C LEU A 164 -16.08 -1.81 -20.15
N ALA A 165 -15.98 -0.60 -20.69
CA ALA A 165 -17.13 0.29 -20.83
C ALA A 165 -18.15 -0.23 -21.86
N GLY A 166 -17.77 -1.20 -22.69
CA GLY A 166 -18.59 -1.74 -23.78
C GLY A 166 -18.74 -0.74 -24.94
N PRO A 167 -19.40 -1.14 -26.03
CA PRO A 167 -19.80 -0.18 -27.05
C PRO A 167 -20.75 0.81 -26.37
N ALA A 168 -20.34 2.08 -26.35
CA ALA A 168 -21.24 3.16 -25.97
C ALA A 168 -22.46 3.03 -26.89
N GLU A 169 -23.60 2.57 -26.36
CA GLU A 169 -24.83 2.58 -27.12
C GLU A 169 -25.04 4.02 -27.60
N ASP A 170 -24.98 4.19 -28.92
CA ASP A 170 -25.20 5.43 -29.64
C ASP A 170 -26.54 6.05 -29.21
N LYS A 171 -26.53 6.85 -28.15
CA LYS A 171 -27.65 7.71 -27.76
C LYS A 171 -27.69 9.00 -28.59
N HIS A 172 -27.05 9.01 -29.76
CA HIS A 172 -27.25 10.04 -30.77
C HIS A 172 -28.14 9.50 -31.88
N LYS A 173 -29.42 9.30 -31.56
CA LYS A 173 -30.46 9.21 -32.59
C LYS A 173 -30.54 10.60 -33.25
N PRO A 174 -30.13 10.77 -34.52
CA PRO A 174 -30.34 12.04 -35.19
C PRO A 174 -31.85 12.30 -35.21
N LYS A 175 -32.28 13.44 -34.66
CA LYS A 175 -33.63 13.94 -34.90
C LYS A 175 -33.73 14.11 -36.41
N ALA A 176 -34.46 13.21 -37.06
CA ALA A 176 -34.90 13.40 -38.42
C ALA A 176 -35.67 14.73 -38.47
N SER A 177 -35.06 15.75 -39.05
CA SER A 177 -35.73 16.97 -39.44
C SER A 177 -36.80 16.57 -40.45
N ALA A 178 -38.05 16.61 -40.01
CA ALA A 178 -39.20 16.52 -40.90
C ALA A 178 -39.16 17.70 -41.88
N HIS A 179 -39.12 17.38 -43.16
CA HIS A 179 -39.46 18.29 -44.25
C HIS A 179 -40.91 18.05 -44.64
#